data_AF-A0A7Z0N4A6-F1
#
_entry.id   AF-A0A7Z0N4A6-F1
#
_cell.length_a   1.000
_cell.length_b   1.000
_cell.length_c   1.000
_cell.angle_alpha   90.00
_cell.angle_beta   90.00
_cell.angle_gamma   90.00
#
_symmetry.space_group_name_H-M   'P 1'
#
loop_
_entity.id
_entity.type
_entity.pdbx_description
1 polymer ?
#
loop_
_entity_poly.entity_id
_entity_poly.type
_entity_poly.pdbx_seq_one_letter_code
_entity_poly.pdbx_strand_id
1 'polypeptide(L)'
;MYTKIMVAVDGSPIAMRALEEAIQLAKIHEAQLMSVYVVEYPHTYISDLGYDPPPITEALVSEGIHVLKKAECLMKSRQVNFKSFLVDNRPTFDSIAEQLHKTADEYGADLVILGTHGRGGFKRLLLGSVAQDFIRLSSRPVLLVPGVHHKEET
;
A
#
# COMPACT_ATOMS: atom_id res chain seq x y z
N MET A 1 17.16 14.84 0.46
CA MET A 1 17.00 13.97 1.64
C MET A 1 15.50 13.78 1.83
N TYR A 2 15.01 12.56 2.01
CA TYR A 2 13.57 12.32 2.21
C TYR A 2 13.18 12.59 3.66
N THR A 3 12.03 13.20 3.89
CA THR A 3 11.55 13.61 5.23
C THR A 3 10.21 12.96 5.58
N LYS A 4 9.40 12.63 4.56
CA LYS A 4 8.12 11.96 4.70
C LYS A 4 7.98 10.87 3.65
N ILE A 5 8.12 9.63 4.10
CA ILE A 5 8.07 8.44 3.25
C ILE A 5 6.69 7.81 3.41
N MET A 6 6.04 7.49 2.30
CA MET A 6 4.79 6.72 2.28
C MET A 6 5.04 5.35 1.67
N VAL A 7 4.46 4.30 2.25
CA VAL A 7 4.51 2.93 1.70
C VAL A 7 3.11 2.33 1.63
N ALA A 8 2.72 1.83 0.47
CA ALA A 8 1.46 1.12 0.32
C ALA A 8 1.60 -0.34 0.78
N VAL A 9 0.65 -0.81 1.58
CA VAL A 9 0.58 -2.18 2.06
C VAL A 9 -0.76 -2.80 1.72
N ASP A 10 -0.75 -4.03 1.22
CA ASP A 10 -1.95 -4.82 0.93
C ASP A 10 -1.92 -6.17 1.68
N GLY A 11 -0.91 -6.42 2.51
CA GLY A 11 -0.71 -7.69 3.21
C GLY A 11 -0.08 -8.80 2.36
N SER A 12 0.27 -8.52 1.10
CA SER A 12 1.06 -9.43 0.28
C SER A 12 2.52 -9.49 0.78
N PRO A 13 3.24 -10.61 0.53
CA PRO A 13 4.65 -10.72 0.88
C PRO A 13 5.53 -9.64 0.21
N ILE A 14 5.16 -9.18 -0.99
CA ILE A 14 5.91 -8.16 -1.73
C ILE A 14 5.72 -6.79 -1.09
N ALA A 15 4.49 -6.44 -0.68
CA ALA A 15 4.25 -5.21 0.05
C ALA A 15 4.93 -5.19 1.42
N MET A 16 5.02 -6.33 2.10
CA MET A 16 5.79 -6.43 3.36
C MET A 16 7.30 -6.21 3.14
N ARG A 17 7.87 -6.69 2.03
CA ARG A 17 9.25 -6.33 1.65
C ARG A 17 9.39 -4.85 1.34
N ALA A 18 8.41 -4.26 0.65
CA ALA A 18 8.39 -2.82 0.40
C ALA A 18 8.42 -2.01 1.71
N LEU A 19 7.68 -2.47 2.73
CA LEU A 19 7.72 -1.90 4.07
C LEU A 19 9.10 -2.05 4.74
N GLU A 20 9.78 -3.18 4.58
CA GLU A 20 11.14 -3.37 5.12
C GLU A 20 12.14 -2.39 4.50
N GLU A 21 12.09 -2.18 3.19
CA GLU A 21 12.89 -1.17 2.49
C GLU A 21 12.54 0.26 2.96
N ALA A 22 11.24 0.54 3.13
CA ALA A 22 10.77 1.83 3.63
C ALA A 22 11.29 2.13 5.05
N ILE A 23 11.32 1.12 5.92
CA ILE A 23 11.89 1.24 7.27
C ILE A 23 13.38 1.55 7.22
N GLN A 24 14.14 0.89 6.35
CA GLN A 24 15.58 1.14 6.20
C GLN A 24 15.84 2.59 5.76
N LEU A 25 15.12 3.05 4.74
CA LEU A 25 15.23 4.44 4.25
C LEU A 25 14.79 5.45 5.30
N ALA A 26 13.69 5.18 6.01
CA ALA A 26 13.21 6.06 7.08
C ALA A 26 14.25 6.22 8.19
N LYS A 27 14.99 5.16 8.54
CA LYS A 27 16.10 5.25 9.50
C LYS A 27 17.26 6.09 8.99
N ILE A 28 17.72 5.80 7.78
CA ILE A 28 18.88 6.48 7.17
C ILE A 28 18.62 7.99 7.05
N HIS A 29 17.37 8.36 6.78
CA HIS A 29 16.97 9.75 6.58
C HIS A 29 16.33 10.41 7.80
N GLU A 30 16.17 9.68 8.91
CA GLU A 30 15.40 10.13 10.09
C GLU A 30 13.98 10.64 9.73
N ALA A 31 13.37 10.01 8.71
CA ALA A 31 12.10 10.43 8.12
C ALA A 31 10.89 9.85 8.87
N GLN A 32 9.74 10.53 8.78
CA GLN A 32 8.47 9.96 9.23
C GLN A 32 7.92 9.00 8.15
N LEU A 33 7.65 7.75 8.55
CA LEU A 33 7.13 6.71 7.66
C LEU A 33 5.61 6.56 7.83
N MET A 34 4.83 6.60 6.75
CA MET A 34 3.41 6.27 6.76
C MET A 34 3.14 4.98 6.00
N SER A 35 2.57 3.96 6.65
CA SER A 35 1.97 2.82 5.95
C SER A 35 0.53 3.14 5.57
N VAL A 36 0.13 2.80 4.35
CA VAL A 36 -1.22 3.06 3.83
C VAL A 36 -1.84 1.78 3.29
N TYR A 37 -3.06 1.47 3.73
CA TYR A 37 -3.88 0.40 3.17
C TYR A 37 -5.16 1.03 2.60
N VAL A 38 -5.47 0.72 1.34
CA VAL A 38 -6.72 1.16 0.69
C VAL A 38 -7.69 -0.01 0.67
N VAL A 39 -8.87 0.17 1.26
CA VAL A 39 -9.94 -0.83 1.22
C VAL A 39 -10.59 -0.80 -0.16
N GLU A 40 -10.46 -1.90 -0.89
CA GLU A 40 -11.08 -2.08 -2.20
C GLU A 40 -12.43 -2.79 -2.06
N TYR A 41 -13.47 -2.20 -2.67
CA TYR A 41 -14.83 -2.74 -2.66
C TYR A 41 -15.14 -3.27 -4.07
N PRO A 42 -15.35 -4.58 -4.26
CA PRO A 42 -15.63 -5.13 -5.59
C PRO A 42 -16.88 -4.51 -6.21
N HIS A 43 -16.80 -4.12 -7.49
CA HIS A 43 -17.89 -3.47 -8.22
C HIS A 43 -19.20 -4.28 -8.24
N THR A 44 -19.14 -5.60 -8.05
CA THR A 44 -20.33 -6.47 -7.95
C THR A 44 -21.18 -6.23 -6.71
N TYR A 45 -20.61 -5.63 -5.65
CA TYR A 45 -21.39 -5.20 -4.48
C TYR A 45 -22.09 -3.86 -4.70
N ILE A 46 -21.83 -3.20 -5.84
CA ILE A 46 -22.35 -1.89 -6.20
C ILE A 46 -23.56 -2.02 -7.14
N SER A 47 -23.87 -3.21 -7.70
CA SER A 47 -24.96 -3.33 -8.67
C SER A 47 -26.36 -3.47 -8.04
N ASP A 48 -27.19 -2.48 -8.36
CA ASP A 48 -28.66 -2.46 -8.54
C ASP A 48 -29.61 -2.24 -7.35
N LEU A 49 -29.19 -2.32 -6.08
CA LEU A 49 -30.15 -2.13 -4.96
C LEU A 49 -29.68 -1.24 -3.80
N GLY A 50 -28.49 -0.62 -3.87
CA GLY A 50 -27.96 0.19 -2.76
C GLY A 50 -27.72 -0.62 -1.48
N TYR A 51 -27.56 -1.95 -1.61
CA TYR A 51 -27.37 -2.86 -0.50
C TYR A 51 -25.88 -3.10 -0.30
N ASP A 52 -25.28 -2.36 0.62
CA ASP A 52 -24.00 -2.69 1.25
C ASP A 52 -24.30 -3.72 2.35
N PRO A 53 -24.05 -5.03 2.16
CA PRO A 53 -24.22 -5.99 3.25
C PRO A 53 -23.18 -5.68 4.34
N PRO A 54 -23.59 -5.12 5.50
CA PRO A 54 -22.65 -4.64 6.51
C PRO A 54 -21.60 -5.66 6.95
N PRO A 55 -21.89 -6.98 7.05
CA PRO A 55 -20.89 -7.98 7.42
C PRO A 55 -19.70 -8.07 6.46
N ILE A 56 -19.90 -7.81 5.16
CA ILE A 56 -18.82 -7.92 4.16
C ILE A 56 -17.91 -6.71 4.23
N THR A 57 -18.48 -5.52 4.36
CA THR A 57 -17.70 -4.29 4.42
C THR A 57 -16.95 -4.14 5.74
N GLU A 58 -17.54 -4.59 6.85
CA GLU A 58 -16.83 -4.73 8.12
C GLU A 58 -15.65 -5.72 8.00
N ALA A 59 -15.81 -6.84 7.28
CA ALA A 59 -14.74 -7.79 7.07
C ALA A 59 -13.57 -7.21 6.26
N LEU A 60 -13.85 -6.45 5.18
CA LEU A 60 -12.84 -5.78 4.36
C LEU A 60 -12.06 -4.73 5.17
N VAL A 61 -12.76 -3.92 5.95
CA VAL A 61 -12.14 -2.92 6.85
C VAL A 61 -11.30 -3.61 7.92
N SER A 62 -11.82 -4.67 8.54
CA SER A 62 -11.12 -5.46 9.56
C SER A 62 -9.84 -6.09 9.01
N GLU A 63 -9.88 -6.56 7.76
CA GLU A 63 -8.68 -7.06 7.07
C GLU A 63 -7.62 -5.96 6.92
N GLY A 64 -8.00 -4.78 6.43
CA GLY A 64 -7.09 -3.65 6.30
C GLY A 64 -6.47 -3.25 7.65
N ILE A 65 -7.27 -3.21 8.70
CA ILE A 65 -6.79 -2.96 10.08
C ILE A 65 -5.78 -4.03 10.51
N HIS A 66 -6.03 -5.31 10.20
CA HIS A 66 -5.10 -6.39 10.54
C HIS A 66 -3.77 -6.27 9.79
N VAL A 67 -3.80 -5.90 8.51
CA VAL A 67 -2.59 -5.64 7.72
C VAL A 67 -1.80 -4.46 8.30
N LEU A 68 -2.47 -3.34 8.61
CA LEU A 68 -1.82 -2.18 9.21
C LEU A 68 -1.22 -2.50 10.58
N LYS A 69 -1.92 -3.25 11.45
CA LYS A 69 -1.38 -3.70 12.74
C LYS A 69 -0.08 -4.50 12.59
N LYS A 70 0.01 -5.38 11.60
CA LYS A 70 1.27 -6.10 11.29
C LYS A 70 2.38 -5.14 10.86
N ALA A 71 2.05 -4.16 10.02
CA ALA A 71 3.01 -3.13 9.60
C ALA A 71 3.49 -2.29 10.79
N GLU A 72 2.59 -1.89 11.69
CA GLU A 72 2.91 -1.16 12.93
C GLU A 72 3.82 -1.95 13.84
N CYS A 73 3.53 -3.24 14.07
CA CYS A 73 4.40 -4.12 14.85
C CYS A 73 5.83 -4.12 14.29
N LEU A 74 5.97 -4.22 12.97
CA LEU A 74 7.28 -4.20 12.31
C LEU A 74 7.96 -2.84 12.46
N MET A 75 7.29 -1.74 12.11
CA MET A 75 7.84 -0.38 12.23
C MET A 75 8.25 -0.05 13.68
N LYS A 76 7.39 -0.40 14.66
CA LYS A 76 7.66 -0.23 16.09
C LYS A 76 8.86 -1.05 16.56
N SER A 77 8.96 -2.32 16.14
CA SER A 77 10.10 -3.18 16.50
C SER A 77 11.43 -2.62 15.99
N ARG A 78 11.38 -1.84 14.91
CA ARG A 78 12.53 -1.20 14.29
C ARG A 78 12.75 0.23 14.79
N GLN A 79 11.92 0.76 15.68
CA GLN A 79 12.07 2.10 16.29
C GLN A 79 12.09 3.25 15.27
N VAL A 80 11.23 3.20 14.24
CA VAL A 80 11.03 4.33 13.33
C VAL A 80 9.87 5.21 13.79
N ASN A 81 9.92 6.52 13.49
CA ASN A 81 8.75 7.40 13.65
C ASN A 81 7.73 7.05 12.57
N PHE A 82 6.54 6.57 12.95
CA PHE A 82 5.57 6.09 11.99
C PHE A 82 4.13 6.57 12.22
N LYS A 83 3.35 6.50 11.14
CA LYS A 83 1.89 6.56 11.11
C LYS A 83 1.36 5.38 10.31
N SER A 84 0.11 5.03 10.54
CA SER A 84 -0.64 4.09 9.71
C SER A 84 -1.94 4.75 9.30
N PHE A 85 -2.36 4.55 8.06
CA PHE A 85 -3.58 5.14 7.55
C PHE A 85 -4.38 4.10 6.76
N LEU A 86 -5.65 3.93 7.16
CA LEU A 86 -6.62 3.13 6.43
C LEU A 86 -7.44 4.09 5.57
N VAL A 87 -7.40 3.89 4.25
CA VAL A 87 -8.24 4.63 3.31
C VAL A 87 -9.48 3.80 3.03
N ASP A 88 -10.63 4.34 3.41
CA ASP A 88 -11.94 3.80 3.03
C ASP A 88 -12.37 4.43 1.70
N ASN A 89 -12.37 3.63 0.63
CA ASN A 89 -12.61 4.10 -0.72
C ASN A 89 -14.11 4.23 -1.09
N ARG A 90 -15.05 3.91 -0.18
CA ARG A 90 -16.51 3.99 -0.46
C ARG A 90 -17.01 5.35 -0.93
N PRO A 91 -16.55 6.50 -0.41
CA PRO A 91 -17.15 7.79 -0.76
C PRO A 91 -16.88 8.24 -2.20
N THR A 92 -15.85 7.68 -2.86
CA THR A 92 -15.34 8.17 -4.14
C THR A 92 -15.29 7.09 -5.22
N PHE A 93 -15.10 5.82 -4.83
CA PHE A 93 -14.90 4.69 -5.75
C PHE A 93 -13.78 4.93 -6.77
N ASP A 94 -12.80 5.76 -6.40
CA ASP A 94 -11.62 6.00 -7.23
C ASP A 94 -10.77 4.73 -7.34
N SER A 95 -9.83 4.68 -8.28
CA SER A 95 -8.84 3.62 -8.31
C SER A 95 -7.95 3.66 -7.04
N ILE A 96 -7.38 2.50 -6.67
CA ILE A 96 -6.40 2.45 -5.55
C ILE A 96 -5.24 3.43 -5.80
N ALA A 97 -4.78 3.54 -7.05
CA ALA A 97 -3.69 4.45 -7.40
C ALA A 97 -4.05 5.93 -7.15
N GLU A 98 -5.27 6.35 -7.48
CA GLU A 98 -5.75 7.72 -7.21
C GLU A 98 -5.86 7.99 -5.71
N GLN A 99 -6.36 7.02 -4.93
CA GLN A 99 -6.42 7.14 -3.47
C GLN A 99 -5.02 7.27 -2.85
N LEU A 100 -4.06 6.48 -3.33
CA LEU A 100 -2.67 6.59 -2.90
C LEU A 100 -2.07 7.96 -3.28
N HIS A 101 -2.41 8.52 -4.45
CA HIS A 101 -1.95 9.86 -4.82
C HIS A 101 -2.50 10.93 -3.90
N LYS A 102 -3.82 10.92 -3.65
CA LYS A 102 -4.47 11.86 -2.70
C LYS A 102 -3.87 11.75 -1.31
N THR A 103 -3.69 10.52 -0.82
CA THR A 103 -3.07 10.28 0.50
C THR A 103 -1.63 10.78 0.54
N ALA A 104 -0.85 10.58 -0.52
CA ALA A 104 0.51 11.09 -0.61
C ALA A 104 0.56 12.62 -0.60
N ASP A 105 -0.35 13.29 -1.30
CA ASP A 105 -0.46 14.75 -1.31
C ASP A 105 -0.85 15.30 0.07
N GLU A 106 -1.88 14.74 0.70
CA GLU A 106 -2.34 15.14 2.03
C GLU A 106 -1.28 14.92 3.11
N TYR A 107 -0.56 13.79 3.03
CA TYR A 107 0.54 13.51 3.93
C TYR A 107 1.76 14.42 3.67
N GLY A 108 1.91 14.90 2.43
CA GLY A 108 3.10 15.60 1.95
C GLY A 108 4.29 14.66 1.76
N ALA A 109 4.03 13.45 1.24
CA ALA A 109 5.08 12.47 0.98
C ALA A 109 6.08 12.99 -0.06
N ASP A 110 7.37 12.91 0.23
CA ASP A 110 8.45 13.23 -0.71
C ASP A 110 9.10 11.98 -1.33
N LEU A 111 8.69 10.80 -0.86
CA LEU A 111 8.95 9.49 -1.49
C LEU A 111 7.76 8.57 -1.28
N VAL A 112 7.36 7.87 -2.35
CA VAL A 112 6.36 6.79 -2.28
C VAL A 112 6.99 5.46 -2.64
N ILE A 113 6.72 4.44 -1.82
CA ILE A 113 7.29 3.11 -1.96
C ILE A 113 6.15 2.12 -2.21
N LEU A 114 6.25 1.35 -3.29
CA LEU A 114 5.24 0.36 -3.67
C LEU A 114 5.89 -0.99 -3.91
N GLY A 115 5.17 -2.06 -3.61
CA GLY A 115 5.47 -3.37 -4.15
C GLY A 115 5.18 -3.40 -5.66
N THR A 116 6.03 -4.08 -6.43
CA THR A 116 5.78 -4.26 -7.88
C THR A 116 4.57 -5.13 -8.18
N HIS A 117 4.12 -5.97 -7.24
CA HIS A 117 2.93 -6.80 -7.36
C HIS A 117 2.23 -6.87 -5.99
N GLY A 118 0.92 -7.10 -6.01
CA GLY A 118 0.11 -7.31 -4.81
C GLY A 118 -0.33 -8.75 -4.63
N ARG A 119 -1.49 -8.93 -4.01
CA ARG A 119 -2.12 -10.24 -3.70
C ARG A 119 -2.31 -11.18 -4.91
N GLY A 120 -2.52 -10.63 -6.11
CA GLY A 120 -2.78 -11.41 -7.33
C GLY A 120 -1.58 -12.15 -7.93
N GLY A 121 -0.35 -11.92 -7.43
CA GLY A 121 0.87 -12.70 -7.68
C GLY A 121 1.02 -13.36 -9.07
N PHE A 122 1.41 -12.60 -10.10
CA PHE A 122 1.76 -13.18 -11.42
C PHE A 122 3.27 -13.35 -11.60
N LYS A 123 3.68 -14.48 -12.19
CA LYS A 123 5.06 -14.99 -12.25
C LYS A 123 5.94 -14.43 -13.38
N ARG A 124 5.56 -13.39 -14.12
CA ARG A 124 6.35 -12.97 -15.29
C ARG A 124 6.28 -11.47 -15.58
N LEU A 125 7.35 -10.74 -15.27
CA LEU A 125 7.75 -9.44 -15.83
C LEU A 125 6.73 -8.28 -15.83
N LEU A 126 5.54 -8.42 -15.23
CA LEU A 126 4.49 -7.41 -15.29
C LEU A 126 4.43 -6.62 -13.99
N LEU A 127 4.51 -5.29 -14.09
CA LEU A 127 4.12 -4.42 -12.99
C LEU A 127 2.64 -4.63 -12.67
N GLY A 128 2.31 -4.74 -11.39
CA GLY A 128 0.93 -4.78 -10.93
C GLY A 128 0.20 -3.49 -11.31
N SER A 129 -1.11 -3.59 -11.55
CA SER A 129 -1.96 -2.49 -12.00
C SER A 129 -1.78 -1.23 -11.15
N VAL A 130 -1.86 -1.37 -9.82
CA VAL A 130 -1.70 -0.24 -8.89
C VAL A 130 -0.34 0.46 -9.05
N ALA A 131 0.76 -0.29 -9.16
CA ALA A 131 2.09 0.29 -9.31
C ALA A 131 2.23 1.00 -10.67
N GLN A 132 1.73 0.38 -11.73
CA GLN A 132 1.73 0.94 -13.08
C GLN A 132 0.92 2.24 -13.14
N ASP A 133 -0.31 2.22 -12.65
CA ASP A 133 -1.21 3.37 -12.66
C ASP A 133 -0.68 4.51 -11.78
N PHE A 134 -0.11 4.17 -10.61
CA PHE A 134 0.49 5.16 -9.73
C PHE A 134 1.66 5.89 -10.40
N ILE A 135 2.61 5.15 -11.01
CA ILE A 135 3.78 5.76 -11.65
C ILE A 135 3.39 6.65 -12.82
N ARG A 136 2.39 6.26 -13.62
CA ARG A 136 1.93 7.06 -14.76
C ARG A 136 1.47 8.47 -14.36
N LEU A 137 1.01 8.65 -13.13
CA LEU A 137 0.46 9.90 -12.62
C LEU A 137 1.37 10.57 -11.58
N SER A 138 2.49 9.95 -11.19
CA SER A 138 3.30 10.45 -10.08
C SER A 138 4.06 11.72 -10.43
N SER A 139 3.87 12.74 -9.59
CA SER A 139 4.66 13.99 -9.57
C SER A 139 5.86 13.93 -8.62
N ARG A 140 6.05 12.81 -7.92
CA ARG A 140 7.07 12.62 -6.87
C ARG A 140 7.89 11.34 -7.08
N PRO A 141 9.10 11.24 -6.49
CA PRO A 141 9.91 10.03 -6.54
C PRO A 141 9.13 8.79 -6.10
N VAL A 142 9.28 7.70 -6.86
CA VAL A 142 8.67 6.40 -6.58
C VAL A 142 9.76 5.34 -6.52
N LEU A 143 9.78 4.56 -5.44
CA LEU A 143 10.60 3.37 -5.32
C LEU A 143 9.73 2.12 -5.47
N LEU A 144 10.06 1.27 -6.44
CA LEU A 144 9.40 0.00 -6.64
C LEU A 144 10.24 -1.15 -6.08
N VAL A 145 9.61 -1.97 -5.25
CA VAL A 145 10.27 -3.14 -4.65
C VAL A 145 9.84 -4.42 -5.39
N PRO A 146 10.79 -5.11 -6.09
CA PRO A 146 10.50 -6.32 -6.83
C PRO A 146 10.16 -7.50 -5.91
N GLY A 147 9.37 -8.44 -6.43
CA GLY A 147 9.25 -9.75 -5.79
C GLY A 147 10.56 -10.55 -5.91
N VAL A 148 10.86 -11.38 -4.91
CA VAL A 148 11.99 -12.31 -5.00
C VAL A 148 11.60 -13.47 -5.90
N HIS A 149 12.30 -13.62 -7.02
CA HIS A 149 12.26 -14.83 -7.82
C HIS A 149 12.85 -15.98 -6.99
N HIS A 150 12.08 -17.04 -6.72
CA HIS A 150 12.72 -18.32 -6.43
C HIS A 150 13.47 -18.72 -7.70
N LYS A 151 14.80 -18.76 -7.64
CA LYS A 151 15.58 -19.52 -8.61
C LYS A 151 15.11 -20.97 -8.43
N GLU A 152 14.40 -21.50 -9.42
CA GLU A 152 14.26 -22.95 -9.51
C GLU A 152 15.69 -23.48 -9.69
N GLU A 153 16.18 -24.22 -8.69
CA GLU A 153 17.39 -25.01 -8.82
C GLU A 153 17.13 -26.03 -9.94
N THR A 154 17.76 -25.83 -11.09
CA THR A 154 17.86 -26.81 -12.19
C THR A 154 18.81 -27.93 -11.82
#